data_AF-A0AAJ0WHK7-F1
#
_entry.id   AF-A0AAJ0WHK7-F1
#
_cell.length_a   1.000
_cell.length_b   1.000
_cell.length_c   1.000
_cell.angle_alpha   90.00
_cell.angle_beta   90.00
_cell.angle_gamma   90.00
#
_symmetry.space_group_name_H-M   'P 1'
#
loop_
_entity.id
_entity.type
_entity.pdbx_description
1 polymer ?
#
loop_
_entity_poly.entity_id
_entity_poly.type
_entity_poly.pdbx_seq_one_letter_code
_entity_poly.pdbx_strand_id
1 'polypeptide(L)'
;MYTLNTQLTYFNYGVNSKRLIVNLKWYKLEMFTNFSLQGLCFTGAELEEFKGFIDQNTLNFPGSCFVEQTNASGVDLLVTNDLTQSAFPYYLILSKNPKLNQGNSICQAENIILMDENYKYTIDYPLDFDVIGKIEIYKSVEEGR
;
A
#
# COMPACT_ATOMS: atom_id res chain seq x y z
N MET A 1 4.43 -18.88 3.11
CA MET A 1 4.49 -17.42 3.26
C MET A 1 3.09 -16.88 3.03
N TYR A 2 2.86 -15.60 3.30
CA TYR A 2 1.51 -15.04 3.30
C TYR A 2 1.43 -13.73 2.53
N THR A 3 0.28 -13.46 1.93
CA THR A 3 -0.12 -12.12 1.50
C THR A 3 -1.41 -11.74 2.22
N LEU A 4 -1.67 -10.45 2.32
CA LEU A 4 -2.86 -9.94 3.01
C LEU A 4 -3.65 -9.07 2.05
N ASN A 5 -4.93 -9.35 1.89
CA ASN A 5 -5.84 -8.52 1.10
C ASN A 5 -6.67 -7.67 2.04
N THR A 6 -6.74 -6.36 1.78
CA THR A 6 -7.56 -5.43 2.56
C THR A 6 -8.29 -4.46 1.63
N GLN A 7 -9.31 -3.81 2.17
CA GLN A 7 -9.75 -2.53 1.66
C GLN A 7 -8.96 -1.41 2.36
N LEU A 8 -8.72 -0.30 1.67
CA LEU A 8 -8.10 0.90 2.20
C LEU A 8 -8.89 2.14 1.78
N THR A 9 -9.09 3.05 2.73
CA THR A 9 -9.72 4.35 2.55
C THR A 9 -9.06 5.40 3.44
N TYR A 10 -9.49 6.66 3.31
CA TYR A 10 -8.95 7.82 4.03
C TYR A 10 -7.43 7.85 4.02
N PHE A 11 -6.83 7.91 2.82
CA PHE A 11 -5.40 8.05 2.65
C PHE A 11 -5.10 9.16 1.65
N ASN A 12 -3.92 9.75 1.74
CA ASN A 12 -3.42 10.70 0.77
C ASN A 12 -2.15 10.16 0.10
N TYR A 13 -2.02 10.43 -1.18
CA TYR A 13 -0.86 10.15 -2.01
C TYR A 13 -0.63 11.38 -2.91
N GLY A 14 0.46 12.12 -2.66
CA GLY A 14 0.76 13.35 -3.39
C GLY A 14 -0.14 14.56 -3.05
N VAL A 15 -0.18 15.56 -3.94
CA VAL A 15 -0.75 16.89 -3.64
C VAL A 15 -2.25 17.01 -3.98
N ASN A 16 -2.81 16.08 -4.75
CA ASN A 16 -4.19 16.15 -5.28
C ASN A 16 -4.92 14.79 -5.22
N SER A 17 -4.82 14.04 -4.12
CA SER A 17 -5.49 12.74 -4.03
C SER A 17 -7.01 12.91 -4.03
N LYS A 18 -7.70 12.26 -4.97
CA LYS A 18 -9.15 12.10 -4.88
C LYS A 18 -9.49 11.18 -3.72
N ARG A 19 -10.69 11.34 -3.15
CA ARG A 19 -11.23 10.40 -2.17
C ARG A 19 -11.47 9.05 -2.85
N LEU A 20 -10.75 8.02 -2.42
CA LEU A 20 -10.79 6.69 -3.03
C LEU A 20 -11.02 5.62 -1.98
N ILE A 21 -11.63 4.52 -2.45
CA ILE A 21 -11.63 3.24 -1.76
C ILE A 21 -10.93 2.26 -2.69
N VAL A 22 -9.88 1.59 -2.18
CA VAL A 22 -9.07 0.66 -2.96
C VAL A 22 -9.03 -0.70 -2.28
N ASN A 23 -9.03 -1.78 -3.07
CA ASN A 23 -8.72 -3.12 -2.58
C ASN A 23 -7.28 -3.42 -2.94
N LEU A 24 -6.49 -3.80 -1.93
CA LEU A 24 -5.05 -3.97 -2.03
C LEU A 24 -4.65 -5.39 -1.66
N LYS A 25 -3.67 -5.93 -2.39
CA LYS A 25 -2.89 -7.08 -1.95
C LYS A 25 -1.54 -6.60 -1.44
N TRP A 26 -1.26 -6.83 -0.16
CA TRP A 26 -0.07 -6.36 0.53
C TRP A 26 1.07 -7.36 0.52
N TYR A 27 2.27 -6.79 0.42
CA TYR A 27 3.57 -7.44 0.48
C TYR A 27 4.48 -6.65 1.41
N LYS A 28 5.48 -7.29 1.99
CA LYS A 28 6.63 -6.58 2.57
C LYS A 28 7.42 -5.94 1.44
N LEU A 29 7.76 -4.67 1.58
CA LEU A 29 8.59 -3.97 0.61
C LEU A 29 10.06 -4.25 0.89
N GLU A 30 10.79 -4.73 -0.12
CA GLU A 30 12.24 -4.82 -0.10
C GLU A 30 12.82 -4.04 -1.29
N MET A 31 13.84 -3.21 -1.01
CA MET A 31 14.62 -2.58 -2.08
C MET A 31 15.72 -3.52 -2.52
N PHE A 32 15.63 -3.97 -3.77
CA PHE A 32 16.67 -4.75 -4.42
C PHE A 32 17.58 -3.82 -5.24
N THR A 33 18.82 -4.26 -5.47
CA THR A 33 19.92 -3.50 -6.10
C THR A 33 19.45 -2.56 -7.24
N ASN A 34 19.98 -1.33 -7.27
CA ASN A 34 19.71 -0.32 -8.32
C ASN A 34 18.23 0.04 -8.53
N PHE A 35 17.54 0.47 -7.45
CA PHE A 35 16.17 1.01 -7.51
C PHE A 35 15.09 0.01 -7.94
N SER A 36 15.36 -1.29 -7.86
CA SER A 36 14.35 -2.31 -8.13
C SER A 36 13.52 -2.59 -6.88
N LEU A 37 12.21 -2.36 -6.97
CA LEU A 37 11.28 -2.64 -5.88
C LEU A 37 10.84 -4.10 -5.97
N GLN A 38 10.92 -4.82 -4.85
CA GLN A 38 10.42 -6.18 -4.72
C GLN A 38 9.34 -6.24 -3.63
N GLY A 39 8.21 -6.87 -3.94
CA GLY A 39 7.19 -7.20 -2.95
C GLY A 39 7.40 -8.62 -2.45
N LEU A 40 7.86 -8.80 -1.21
CA LEU A 40 8.00 -10.11 -0.59
C LEU A 40 6.72 -10.55 0.11
N CYS A 41 6.45 -11.85 0.11
CA CYS A 41 5.40 -12.41 0.95
C CYS A 41 5.83 -12.36 2.43
N PHE A 42 4.87 -12.12 3.32
CA PHE A 42 5.11 -12.08 4.76
C PHE A 42 5.49 -13.45 5.31
N THR A 43 6.39 -13.45 6.28
CA THR A 43 6.51 -14.52 7.27
C THR A 43 5.29 -14.52 8.20
N GLY A 44 5.13 -15.57 9.03
CA GLY A 44 4.03 -15.62 9.99
C GLY A 44 4.08 -14.48 11.02
N ALA A 45 5.27 -14.10 11.49
CA ALA A 45 5.43 -13.03 12.47
C ALA A 45 5.09 -11.66 11.87
N GLU A 46 5.67 -11.33 10.70
CA GLU A 46 5.41 -10.07 10.00
C GLU A 46 3.92 -9.91 9.64
N LEU A 47 3.25 -11.01 9.27
CA LEU A 47 1.82 -11.00 9.00
C LEU A 47 1.01 -10.59 10.22
N GLU A 48 1.31 -11.17 11.40
CA GLU A 48 0.57 -10.86 12.62
C GLU A 48 0.86 -9.44 13.11
N GLU A 49 2.08 -8.93 12.95
CA GLU A 49 2.40 -7.52 13.23
C GLU A 49 1.59 -6.57 12.33
N PHE A 50 1.55 -6.85 11.03
CA PHE A 50 0.81 -6.01 10.09
C PHE A 50 -0.72 -6.10 10.29
N LYS A 51 -1.25 -7.28 10.60
CA LYS A 51 -2.65 -7.44 11.00
C LYS A 51 -2.97 -6.65 12.26
N GLY A 52 -2.11 -6.72 13.27
CA GLY A 52 -2.27 -5.93 14.50
C GLY A 52 -2.32 -4.43 14.25
N PHE A 53 -1.50 -3.94 13.31
CA PHE A 53 -1.57 -2.55 12.87
C PHE A 53 -2.92 -2.24 12.18
N ILE A 54 -3.39 -3.10 11.28
CA ILE A 54 -4.68 -2.91 10.59
C ILE A 54 -5.85 -2.92 11.58
N ASP A 55 -5.87 -3.86 12.52
CA ASP A 55 -6.93 -3.99 13.53
C ASP A 55 -7.02 -2.76 14.45
N GLN A 56 -5.93 -2.02 14.61
CA GLN A 56 -5.90 -0.75 15.36
C GLN A 56 -6.35 0.46 14.51
N ASN A 57 -6.37 0.33 13.18
CA ASN A 57 -6.62 1.43 12.24
C ASN A 57 -7.85 1.15 11.35
N THR A 58 -8.93 0.65 11.96
CA THR A 58 -10.14 0.20 11.26
C THR A 58 -10.84 1.26 10.42
N LEU A 59 -10.65 2.54 10.72
CA LEU A 59 -11.13 3.64 9.88
C LEU A 59 -10.48 3.61 8.49
N ASN A 60 -9.16 3.42 8.44
CA ASN A 60 -8.40 3.37 7.19
C ASN A 60 -8.53 2.01 6.50
N PHE A 61 -8.70 0.95 7.27
CA PHE A 61 -8.82 -0.42 6.77
C PHE A 61 -10.20 -1.02 7.10
N PRO A 62 -11.26 -0.55 6.42
CA PRO A 62 -12.61 -1.00 6.71
C PRO A 62 -12.81 -2.43 6.22
N GLY A 63 -13.69 -3.15 6.91
CA GLY A 63 -14.11 -4.49 6.52
C GLY A 63 -13.11 -5.58 6.91
N SER A 64 -13.26 -6.74 6.26
CA SER A 64 -12.47 -7.93 6.60
C SER A 64 -11.13 -7.95 5.86
N CYS A 65 -10.10 -8.38 6.58
CA CYS A 65 -8.81 -8.74 5.98
C CYS A 65 -8.81 -10.22 5.57
N PHE A 66 -8.29 -10.54 4.38
CA PHE A 66 -8.20 -11.90 3.88
C PHE A 66 -6.75 -12.32 3.71
N VAL A 67 -6.33 -13.31 4.49
CA VAL A 67 -4.98 -13.91 4.42
C VAL A 67 -4.96 -14.97 3.32
N GLU A 68 -3.99 -14.88 2.43
CA GLU A 68 -3.72 -15.89 1.41
C GLU A 68 -2.37 -16.54 1.68
N GLN A 69 -2.35 -17.87 1.83
CA GLN A 69 -1.12 -18.64 1.94
C GLN A 69 -0.58 -18.95 0.55
N THR A 70 0.70 -18.67 0.33
CA THR A 70 1.36 -18.89 -0.96
C THR A 70 2.74 -19.53 -0.81
N ASN A 71 3.13 -20.22 -1.87
CA ASN A 71 4.47 -20.79 -2.07
C ASN A 71 5.42 -19.82 -2.79
N ALA A 72 4.90 -18.73 -3.35
CA ALA A 72 5.73 -17.68 -3.94
C ALA A 72 6.48 -16.92 -2.84
N SER A 73 7.74 -16.56 -3.12
CA SER A 73 8.55 -15.73 -2.21
C SER A 73 8.24 -14.25 -2.33
N GLY A 74 7.80 -13.81 -3.51
CA GLY A 74 7.49 -12.42 -3.78
C GLY A 74 7.18 -12.16 -5.26
N VAL A 75 7.03 -10.89 -5.60
CA VAL A 75 6.75 -10.38 -6.94
C VAL A 75 7.77 -9.31 -7.32
N ASP A 76 8.27 -9.37 -8.55
CA ASP A 76 9.06 -8.30 -9.15
C ASP A 76 8.10 -7.21 -9.65
N LEU A 77 8.19 -6.02 -9.05
CA LEU A 77 7.28 -4.92 -9.32
C LEU A 77 7.67 -4.13 -10.58
N LEU A 78 8.91 -4.27 -11.07
CA LEU A 78 9.36 -3.63 -12.30
C LEU A 78 8.88 -4.39 -13.55
N VAL A 79 8.83 -5.72 -13.48
CA VAL A 79 8.45 -6.59 -14.62
C VAL A 79 6.95 -6.54 -14.93
N THR A 80 6.12 -6.18 -13.96
CA THR A 80 4.65 -6.21 -14.09
C THR A 80 4.03 -4.94 -14.68
N ASN A 81 4.83 -3.89 -14.92
CA ASN A 81 4.34 -2.62 -15.43
C ASN A 81 4.53 -2.50 -16.95
N ASP A 82 3.55 -2.99 -17.72
CA ASP A 82 3.35 -2.47 -19.07
C ASP A 82 3.03 -0.98 -18.94
N LEU A 83 3.85 -0.12 -19.58
CA LEU A 83 3.86 1.35 -19.53
C LEU A 83 2.53 1.98 -19.98
N THR A 84 1.44 1.71 -19.27
CA THR A 84 0.13 2.29 -19.51
C THR A 84 -0.01 3.54 -18.64
N GLN A 85 -0.39 4.63 -19.31
CA GLN A 85 -0.44 6.00 -18.79
C GLN A 85 -1.62 6.22 -17.83
N SER A 86 -1.78 5.34 -16.84
CA SER A 86 -2.72 5.58 -15.74
C SER A 86 -2.24 6.79 -14.94
N ALA A 87 -3.12 7.77 -14.73
CA ALA A 87 -2.87 8.89 -13.82
C ALA A 87 -2.91 8.46 -12.33
N PHE A 88 -3.23 7.19 -12.06
CA PHE A 88 -3.35 6.60 -10.74
C PHE A 88 -2.23 5.59 -10.51
N PRO A 89 -1.53 5.60 -9.36
CA PRO A 89 -0.49 4.63 -9.05
C PRO A 89 -1.04 3.19 -9.10
N TYR A 90 -0.18 2.23 -9.44
CA TYR A 90 -0.48 0.80 -9.32
C TYR A 90 -0.19 0.27 -7.91
N TYR A 91 0.72 0.94 -7.19
CA TYR A 91 1.21 0.50 -5.91
C TYR A 91 1.17 1.62 -4.88
N LEU A 92 0.79 1.28 -3.66
CA LEU A 92 0.77 2.20 -2.52
C LEU A 92 1.72 1.69 -1.45
N ILE A 93 2.56 2.57 -0.91
CA ILE A 93 3.59 2.23 0.08
C ILE A 93 3.24 2.84 1.42
N LEU A 94 3.16 2.01 2.46
CA LEU A 94 3.23 2.48 3.84
C LEU A 94 4.66 2.25 4.32
N SER A 95 5.33 3.34 4.68
CA SER A 95 6.72 3.32 5.10
C SER A 95 6.90 4.16 6.35
N LYS A 96 7.75 3.68 7.25
CA LYS A 96 8.20 4.43 8.42
C LYS A 96 9.11 5.59 8.03
N ASN A 97 9.74 5.50 6.85
CA ASN A 97 10.67 6.49 6.31
C ASN A 97 10.28 6.85 4.87
N PRO A 98 9.31 7.75 4.66
CA PRO A 98 8.70 8.05 3.34
C PRO A 98 9.64 8.71 2.32
N LYS A 99 10.95 8.78 2.58
CA LYS A 99 11.96 9.43 1.73
C LYS A 99 12.23 8.71 0.41
N LEU A 100 11.53 7.62 0.11
CA LEU A 100 11.78 6.79 -1.06
C LEU A 100 11.55 7.52 -2.40
N ASN A 101 10.81 8.63 -2.45
CA ASN A 101 10.46 9.32 -3.70
C ASN A 101 10.89 10.80 -3.77
N GLN A 102 12.18 11.09 -3.60
CA GLN A 102 12.75 12.36 -4.08
C GLN A 102 13.33 12.18 -5.49
N GLY A 103 12.46 12.19 -6.51
CA GLY A 103 12.86 12.76 -7.80
C GLY A 103 12.82 11.90 -9.05
N ASN A 104 12.46 10.62 -9.03
CA ASN A 104 12.32 9.84 -10.27
C ASN A 104 11.16 8.83 -10.19
N SER A 105 10.01 9.21 -10.76
CA SER A 105 8.77 8.44 -10.93
C SER A 105 8.92 7.28 -11.93
N ILE A 106 9.97 6.46 -11.80
CA ILE A 106 10.17 5.29 -12.68
C ILE A 106 9.18 4.18 -12.28
N CYS A 107 8.67 4.19 -11.05
CA CYS A 107 7.66 3.27 -10.55
C CYS A 107 6.34 4.02 -10.30
N GLN A 108 5.20 3.48 -10.76
CA GLN A 108 3.85 3.96 -10.37
C GLN A 108 3.51 3.58 -8.92
N ALA A 109 4.48 3.73 -8.01
CA ALA A 109 4.39 3.41 -6.60
C ALA A 109 4.48 4.71 -5.79
N GLU A 110 3.45 5.00 -5.01
CA GLU A 110 3.38 6.22 -4.22
C GLU A 110 3.38 5.92 -2.73
N ASN A 111 4.13 6.73 -1.97
CA ASN A 111 4.02 6.69 -0.52
C ASN A 111 2.67 7.26 -0.11
N ILE A 112 1.99 6.57 0.80
CA ILE A 112 0.71 7.01 1.32
C ILE A 112 0.82 7.40 2.78
N ILE A 113 -0.05 8.34 3.15
CA ILE A 113 -0.22 8.80 4.53
C ILE A 113 -1.67 8.50 4.91
N LEU A 114 -1.87 7.87 6.06
CA LEU A 114 -3.21 7.61 6.58
C LEU A 114 -3.80 8.91 7.14
N MET A 115 -5.08 9.12 6.84
CA MET A 115 -5.83 10.32 7.20
C MET A 115 -7.08 9.93 8.02
N ASP A 116 -7.71 10.89 8.69
CA ASP A 116 -9.04 10.72 9.27
C ASP A 116 -10.14 10.90 8.20
N GLU A 117 -11.39 10.76 8.64
CA GLU A 117 -12.59 11.00 7.83
C GLU A 117 -12.70 12.42 7.27
N ASN A 118 -12.04 13.39 7.92
CA ASN A 118 -11.97 14.79 7.52
C ASN A 118 -10.73 15.09 6.66
N TYR A 119 -9.98 14.05 6.26
CA TYR A 119 -8.74 14.14 5.49
C TYR A 119 -7.65 14.99 6.18
N LYS A 120 -7.61 14.93 7.51
CA LYS A 120 -6.49 15.42 8.32
C LYS A 120 -5.56 14.26 8.64
N TYR A 121 -4.27 14.56 8.74
CA TYR A 121 -3.26 13.60 9.14
C TYR A 121 -3.58 12.98 10.50
N THR A 122 -3.46 11.66 10.61
CA THR A 122 -3.78 10.91 11.84
C THR A 122 -2.58 10.25 12.47
N ILE A 123 -1.80 9.47 11.72
CA ILE A 123 -0.84 8.55 12.29
C ILE A 123 0.33 8.25 11.35
N ASP A 124 1.51 8.08 11.95
CA ASP A 124 2.69 7.52 11.27
C ASP A 124 2.65 5.99 11.27
N TYR A 125 3.10 5.39 10.17
CA TYR A 125 3.26 3.96 10.10
C TYR A 125 4.42 3.49 11.01
N PRO A 126 4.17 2.64 12.03
CA PRO A 126 5.13 2.44 13.12
C PRO A 126 6.05 1.22 12.93
N LEU A 127 5.70 0.29 12.03
CA LEU A 127 6.36 -1.01 11.93
C LEU A 127 7.79 -0.88 11.40
N ASP A 128 8.66 -1.81 11.80
CA ASP A 128 10.09 -1.79 11.45
C ASP A 128 10.38 -2.31 10.03
N PHE A 129 9.35 -2.68 9.28
CA PHE A 129 9.42 -3.00 7.87
C PHE A 129 8.34 -2.24 7.10
N ASP A 130 8.67 -1.84 5.88
CA ASP A 130 7.73 -1.16 4.99
C ASP A 130 6.86 -2.17 4.25
N VAL A 131 5.68 -1.75 3.81
CA VAL A 131 4.76 -2.58 3.02
C VAL A 131 4.37 -1.88 1.73
N ILE A 132 4.11 -2.69 0.71
CA ILE A 132 3.63 -2.25 -0.60
C ILE A 132 2.35 -3.00 -0.95
N GLY A 133 1.30 -2.24 -1.23
CA GLY A 133 -0.01 -2.72 -1.63
C GLY A 133 -0.18 -2.60 -3.13
N LYS A 134 -0.38 -3.72 -3.82
CA LYS A 134 -0.81 -3.75 -5.22
C LYS A 134 -2.30 -3.45 -5.29
N ILE A 135 -2.68 -2.44 -6.06
CA ILE A 135 -4.09 -2.12 -6.30
C ILE A 135 -4.68 -3.17 -7.23
N GLU A 136 -5.67 -3.90 -6.72
CA GLU A 136 -6.42 -4.88 -7.51
C GLU A 136 -7.67 -4.23 -8.12
N ILE A 137 -8.37 -3.40 -7.34
CA ILE A 137 -9.60 -2.69 -7.75
C ILE A 137 -9.65 -1.34 -7.02
N TYR A 138 -10.17 -0.29 -7.67
CA TYR A 138 -10.45 0.99 -7.03
C TYR A 138 -11.82 1.55 -7.40
N LYS A 139 -12.39 2.37 -6.50
CA LYS A 139 -13.62 3.14 -6.71
C LYS A 139 -13.44 4.58 -6.23
N SER A 140 -13.85 5.55 -7.06
CA SER A 140 -13.94 6.95 -6.65
C SER A 140 -15.15 7.20 -5.78
N VAL A 141 -14.98 7.99 -4.72
CA VAL A 141 -16.08 8.47 -3.88
C VAL A 141 -16.51 9.83 -4.43
N GLU A 142 -17.75 9.92 -4.94
CA GLU A 142 -18.31 11.22 -5.33
C GLU A 142 -18.49 12.06 -4.06
N GLU A 143 -17.91 13.26 -4.05
CA GLU A 143 -18.22 14.24 -3.01
C GLU A 143 -19.67 14.69 -3.24
N GLY A 144 -20.55 14.33 -2.30
CA GLY A 144 -21.95 14.74 -2.33
C GLY A 144 -22.05 16.26 -2.46
N ARG A 145 -22.76 16.72 -3.48
CA ARG A 145 -23.10 18.13 -3.69
C ARG A 145 -24.06 18.64 -2.63
#